data_AF-A0A7Y8CB61-F1
#
_entry.id   AF-A0A7Y8CB61-F1
#
_cell.length_a   1.000
_cell.length_b   1.000
_cell.length_c   1.000
_cell.angle_alpha   90.00
_cell.angle_beta   90.00
_cell.angle_gamma   90.00
#
_symmetry.space_group_name_H-M   'P 1'
#
loop_
_entity.id
_entity.type
_entity.pdbx_description
1 polymer ?
#
loop_
_entity_poly.entity_id
_entity_poly.type
_entity_poly.pdbx_seq_one_letter_code
_entity_poly.pdbx_strand_id
1 'polypeptide(L)'
;MSMELVILAKTFVSGGVPADQFAKSYMKSWKSEGEGGFLQKDDPELSECCSDIFMHADCYQPEPGRDESETDEGEFRKRVRDTLDKFKLI
;
A
#
# COMPACT_ATOMS: atom_id res chain seq x y z
N MET A 1 -1.10 12.39 -1.38
CA MET A 1 -0.66 11.13 -2.00
C MET A 1 0.39 11.43 -3.04
N SER A 2 1.63 11.12 -2.68
CA SER A 2 2.81 11.36 -3.50
C SER A 2 3.27 10.11 -4.25
N MET A 3 4.15 10.30 -5.23
CA MET A 3 4.85 9.21 -5.91
C MET A 3 5.78 8.42 -4.98
N GLU A 4 6.15 8.93 -3.81
CA GLU A 4 6.99 8.21 -2.85
C GLU A 4 6.27 6.97 -2.29
N LEU A 5 4.95 7.05 -2.07
CA LEU A 5 4.14 5.89 -1.67
C LEU A 5 4.13 4.81 -2.75
N VAL A 6 4.02 5.22 -4.02
CA VAL A 6 4.08 4.32 -5.17
C VAL A 6 5.47 3.67 -5.28
N ILE A 7 6.55 4.42 -5.06
CA ILE A 7 7.91 3.88 -5.05
C ILE A 7 8.09 2.86 -3.93
N LEU A 8 7.54 3.13 -2.73
CA LEU A 8 7.55 2.17 -1.62
C LEU A 8 6.81 0.88 -2.02
N ALA A 9 5.63 1.00 -2.61
CA ALA A 9 4.82 -0.13 -3.07
C ALA A 9 5.55 -0.95 -4.16
N LYS A 10 6.19 -0.30 -5.13
CA LYS A 10 7.02 -0.95 -6.16
C LYS A 10 8.18 -1.73 -5.56
N THR A 11 8.84 -1.14 -4.56
CA THR A 11 9.95 -1.78 -3.85
C THR A 11 9.46 -3.02 -3.10
N PHE A 12 8.29 -2.93 -2.45
CA PHE A 12 7.64 -4.06 -1.81
C PHE A 12 7.34 -5.17 -2.82
N VAL A 13 6.60 -4.93 -3.90
CA VAL A 13 6.23 -5.99 -4.86
C VAL A 13 7.42 -6.65 -5.56
N SER A 14 8.56 -5.95 -5.63
CA SER A 14 9.82 -6.45 -6.19
C SER A 14 10.66 -7.29 -5.22
N GLY A 15 10.23 -7.45 -3.97
CA GLY A 15 10.99 -8.22 -2.96
C GLY A 15 11.98 -7.40 -2.15
N GLY A 16 12.03 -6.07 -2.34
CA GLY A 16 13.02 -5.22 -1.66
C GLY A 16 12.70 -4.92 -0.19
N VAL A 17 11.46 -5.15 0.25
CA VAL A 17 11.01 -4.92 1.64
C VAL A 17 10.09 -6.08 2.07
N PRO A 18 10.21 -6.58 3.32
CA PRO A 18 9.28 -7.56 3.88
C PRO A 18 7.90 -6.93 4.20
N ALA A 19 6.83 -7.73 4.14
CA ALA A 19 5.45 -7.23 4.32
C ALA A 19 5.22 -6.46 5.62
N ASP A 20 5.73 -6.94 6.75
CA ASP A 20 5.60 -6.26 8.05
C ASP A 20 6.19 -4.85 8.06
N GLN A 21 7.36 -4.71 7.44
CA GLN A 21 8.04 -3.41 7.36
C GLN A 21 7.32 -2.50 6.37
N PHE A 22 6.91 -3.05 5.22
CA PHE A 22 6.16 -2.30 4.23
C PHE A 22 4.85 -1.75 4.79
N ALA A 23 4.01 -2.58 5.42
CA ALA A 23 2.72 -2.15 5.96
C ALA A 23 2.88 -1.01 6.97
N LYS A 24 3.80 -1.16 7.93
CA LYS A 24 4.09 -0.13 8.95
C LYS A 24 4.59 1.17 8.32
N SER A 25 5.56 1.09 7.41
CA SER A 25 6.14 2.26 6.75
C SER A 25 5.12 2.96 5.85
N TYR A 26 4.35 2.20 5.08
CA TYR A 26 3.34 2.72 4.16
C TYR A 26 2.25 3.50 4.91
N MET A 27 1.66 2.89 5.94
CA MET A 27 0.63 3.54 6.77
C MET A 27 1.14 4.81 7.43
N LYS A 28 2.39 4.81 7.94
CA LYS A 28 3.00 5.98 8.56
C LYS A 28 3.14 7.12 7.55
N SER A 29 3.68 6.83 6.36
CA SER A 29 3.85 7.82 5.30
C SER A 29 2.50 8.34 4.79
N TRP A 30 1.52 7.46 4.59
CA TRP A 30 0.17 7.84 4.17
C TRP A 30 -0.51 8.81 5.16
N LYS A 31 -0.44 8.53 6.46
CA LYS A 31 -0.96 9.43 7.51
C LYS A 31 -0.24 10.78 7.50
N SER A 32 1.09 10.77 7.43
CA SER A 32 1.89 12.00 7.39
C SER A 32 1.59 12.88 6.18
N GLU A 33 1.37 12.29 5.00
CA GLU A 33 0.98 13.03 3.80
C GLU A 33 -0.45 13.59 3.89
N GLY A 34 -1.36 12.84 4.52
CA GLY A 34 -2.73 13.28 4.76
C GLY A 34 -2.79 14.49 5.69
N GLU A 35 -2.06 14.45 6.81
CA GLU A 35 -1.95 15.56 7.77
C GLU A 35 -1.29 16.80 7.14
N GLY A 36 -0.36 16.61 6.19
CA GLY A 36 0.32 17.69 5.48
C GLY A 36 -0.52 18.42 4.43
N GLY A 37 -1.78 18.01 4.21
CA GLY A 37 -2.68 18.65 3.23
C GLY A 37 -2.34 18.35 1.76
N PHE A 38 -1.48 17.36 1.50
CA PHE A 38 -1.12 16.97 0.14
C PHE A 38 -2.30 16.35 -0.62
N LEU A 39 -3.25 15.74 0.12
CA LEU A 39 -4.49 15.13 -0.39
C LEU A 39 -5.32 15.99 -1.36
N GLN A 40 -5.21 17.33 -1.32
CA GLN A 40 -6.05 18.23 -2.13
C GLN A 40 -5.43 18.63 -3.48
N LYS A 41 -4.20 18.20 -3.80
CA LYS A 41 -3.49 18.61 -5.02
C LYS A 41 -3.13 17.45 -5.96
N ASP A 42 -3.43 16.22 -5.57
CA ASP A 42 -2.94 15.06 -6.29
C ASP A 42 -3.90 14.61 -7.39
N ASP A 43 -3.32 13.91 -8.36
CA ASP A 43 -4.06 13.18 -9.38
C ASP A 43 -5.06 12.21 -8.71
N PRO A 44 -6.35 12.25 -9.08
CA PRO A 44 -7.36 11.36 -8.50
C PRO A 44 -7.00 9.87 -8.58
N GLU A 45 -6.36 9.43 -9.68
CA GLU A 45 -5.94 8.04 -9.86
C GLU A 45 -4.80 7.68 -8.90
N LEU A 46 -3.86 8.60 -8.66
CA LEU A 46 -2.79 8.41 -7.67
C LEU A 46 -3.36 8.34 -6.26
N SER A 47 -4.33 9.19 -5.94
CA SER A 47 -4.98 9.20 -4.63
C SER A 47 -5.76 7.91 -4.37
N GLU A 48 -6.50 7.42 -5.38
CA GLU A 48 -7.22 6.15 -5.31
C GLU A 48 -6.24 4.98 -5.16
N CYS A 49 -5.19 4.91 -5.99
CA CYS A 49 -4.15 3.89 -5.88
C CYS A 49 -3.55 3.82 -4.48
N CYS A 50 -3.16 4.98 -3.93
CA CYS A 50 -2.55 5.03 -2.62
C CYS A 50 -3.51 4.63 -1.50
N SER A 51 -4.81 4.91 -1.66
CA SER A 51 -5.86 4.53 -0.72
C SER A 51 -6.17 3.03 -0.78
N ASP A 52 -6.23 2.44 -1.98
CA ASP A 52 -6.39 0.99 -2.18
C ASP A 52 -5.24 0.22 -1.51
N ILE A 53 -3.99 0.66 -1.69
CA ILE A 53 -2.83 0.04 -1.04
C ILE A 53 -2.87 0.21 0.49
N PHE A 54 -3.35 1.35 1.00
CA PHE A 54 -3.55 1.54 2.44
C PHE A 54 -4.53 0.51 3.01
N MET A 55 -5.67 0.30 2.34
CA MET A 55 -6.64 -0.72 2.75
C MET A 55 -6.03 -2.12 2.75
N HIS A 56 -5.23 -2.46 1.73
CA HIS A 56 -4.52 -3.74 1.71
C HIS A 56 -3.52 -3.90 2.86
N ALA A 57 -2.81 -2.83 3.22
CA ALA A 57 -1.91 -2.83 4.37
C ALA A 57 -2.68 -2.98 5.70
N ASP A 58 -3.86 -2.39 5.81
CA ASP A 58 -4.72 -2.46 7.01
C ASP A 58 -5.30 -3.88 7.21
N CYS A 59 -5.58 -4.59 6.11
CA CYS A 59 -6.01 -6.00 6.14
C CYS A 59 -4.87 -7.02 6.24
N TYR A 60 -3.61 -6.60 6.34
CA TYR A 60 -2.49 -7.53 6.43
C TYR A 60 -2.32 -8.05 7.86
N GLN A 61 -2.41 -9.38 8.01
CA GLN A 61 -2.21 -10.09 9.27
C GLN A 61 -1.30 -11.30 9.02
N PRO A 62 -0.01 -11.25 9.44
CA PRO A 62 0.91 -12.37 9.24
C PRO A 62 0.52 -13.62 10.05
N GLU A 63 -0.20 -13.45 11.16
CA GLU A 63 -0.50 -14.55 12.07
C GLU A 63 -1.53 -15.55 11.46
N PRO A 64 -1.37 -16.86 11.69
CA PRO A 64 -2.22 -17.89 11.11
C PRO A 64 -3.65 -17.94 11.70
N GLY A 65 -3.91 -17.19 12.77
CA GLY A 65 -5.25 -17.01 13.36
C GLY A 65 -6.06 -15.87 12.75
N ARG A 66 -5.69 -15.42 11.54
CA ARG A 66 -6.29 -14.29 10.82
C ARG A 66 -7.73 -14.54 10.41
N ASP A 67 -8.52 -13.47 10.36
CA ASP A 67 -9.90 -13.49 9.85
C ASP A 67 -9.94 -13.79 8.34
N GLU A 68 -11.07 -14.28 7.83
CA GLU A 68 -11.23 -14.61 6.40
C GLU A 68 -11.02 -13.40 5.46
N SER A 69 -11.20 -12.18 5.96
CA SER A 69 -10.97 -10.94 5.21
C SER A 69 -9.51 -10.47 5.23
N GLU A 70 -8.69 -10.99 6.13
CA GLU A 70 -7.28 -10.63 6.30
C GLU A 70 -6.38 -11.43 5.33
N THR A 71 -5.16 -10.94 5.13
CA THR A 71 -4.22 -11.52 4.15
C THR A 71 -2.86 -11.84 4.75
N ASP A 72 -2.24 -12.94 4.28
CA ASP A 72 -0.81 -13.18 4.51
C ASP A 72 0.08 -12.34 3.60
N GLU A 73 1.40 -12.47 3.77
CA GLU A 73 2.38 -11.77 2.97
C GLU A 73 2.26 -12.06 1.46
N GLY A 74 1.95 -13.30 1.08
CA GLY A 74 1.84 -13.70 -0.32
C GLY A 74 0.63 -13.03 -0.99
N GLU A 75 -0.52 -13.11 -0.34
CA GLU A 75 -1.76 -12.49 -0.80
C GLU A 75 -1.67 -10.96 -0.79
N PHE A 76 -1.12 -10.38 0.28
CA PHE A 76 -0.92 -8.95 0.40
C PHE A 76 -0.03 -8.41 -0.72
N ARG A 77 1.11 -9.06 -0.97
CA ARG A 77 2.03 -8.69 -2.07
C ARG A 77 1.37 -8.78 -3.43
N LYS A 78 0.52 -9.80 -3.65
CA LYS A 78 -0.26 -9.93 -4.87
C LYS A 78 -1.27 -8.79 -5.02
N ARG A 79 -2.05 -8.48 -3.97
CA ARG A 79 -3.02 -7.38 -3.99
C ARG A 79 -2.36 -6.05 -4.32
N VAL A 80 -1.23 -5.72 -3.68
CA VAL A 80 -0.49 -4.47 -3.97
C VAL A 80 0.00 -4.44 -5.42
N ARG A 81 0.45 -5.57 -5.99
CA ARG A 81 0.83 -5.64 -7.41
C ARG A 81 -0.36 -5.41 -8.32
N ASP A 82 -1.48 -6.07 -8.06
CA ASP A 82 -2.71 -5.94 -8.85
C ASP A 82 -3.23 -4.49 -8.80
N THR A 83 -3.13 -3.81 -7.66
CA THR A 83 -3.43 -2.37 -7.55
C THR A 83 -2.51 -1.53 -8.43
N LEU A 84 -1.19 -1.75 -8.37
CA LEU A 84 -0.24 -0.99 -9.20
C LEU A 84 -0.49 -1.19 -10.70
N ASP A 85 -0.87 -2.41 -11.12
CA ASP A 85 -1.21 -2.74 -12.51
C ASP A 85 -2.53 -2.07 -12.94
N LYS A 86 -3.57 -2.09 -12.07
CA LYS A 86 -4.86 -1.38 -12.28
C LYS A 86 -4.65 0.09 -12.67
N PHE A 87 -3.70 0.77 -12.02
CA PHE A 87 -3.37 2.17 -12.26
C PHE A 87 -2.19 2.39 -13.23
N LYS A 88 -1.71 1.33 -13.92
CA LYS A 88 -0.61 1.38 -14.91
C LYS A 88 0.68 1.98 -14.37
N LEU A 89 0.97 1.72 -13.09
CA LEU A 89 2.16 2.21 -12.42
C LEU A 89 3.32 1.22 -12.54
N ILE A 90 3.11 -0.01 -13.01
CA ILE A 90 4.15 -1.02 -13.28
C ILE A 90 3.96 -1.67 -14.65
#